data_AF-A0A078JTR8-F1
#
_entry.id   AF-A0A078JTR8-F1
#
_cell.length_a   1.000
_cell.length_b   1.000
_cell.length_c   1.000
_cell.angle_alpha   90.00
_cell.angle_beta   90.00
_cell.angle_gamma   90.00
#
_symmetry.space_group_name_H-M   'P 1'
#
loop_
_entity.id
_entity.type
_entity.pdbx_description
1 polymer ?
#
loop_
_entity_poly.entity_id
_entity_poly.type
_entity_poly.pdbx_seq_one_letter_code
_entity_poly.pdbx_strand_id
1 'polypeptide(L)'
;LRSVILRLACTKLETEDDITEYTSACSTRCYAISVKQGVETRRVDDLRQRLRMRGLRCNIVYTHAATRLNVIPLCASRLQAVRYLSIRWGIDMKKSVFFVGEKGDTDYEDLLGGLHKTIILKGAVGSDSEKLLRSEENFKREDVVPRDSPNISYVEENGGPPEMLSTLEAYGIK
;
A
#
# COMPACT_ATOMS: atom_id res chain seq x y z
N LEU A 1 13.86 10.49 -15.87
CA LEU A 1 13.01 9.57 -15.10
C LEU A 1 11.74 10.26 -14.61
N ARG A 2 11.85 11.35 -13.84
CA ARG A 2 10.70 12.13 -13.34
C ARG A 2 9.68 12.53 -14.41
N SER A 3 10.14 13.15 -15.50
CA SER A 3 9.28 13.52 -16.65
C SER A 3 8.66 12.34 -17.40
N VAL A 4 9.23 11.14 -17.29
CA VAL A 4 8.64 9.92 -17.86
C VAL A 4 7.52 9.42 -16.97
N ILE A 5 7.73 9.42 -15.64
CA ILE A 5 6.72 8.97 -14.67
C ILE A 5 5.51 9.89 -14.71
N LEU A 6 5.71 11.22 -14.70
CA LEU A 6 4.62 12.20 -14.80
C LEU A 6 3.76 11.98 -16.04
N ARG A 7 4.38 11.82 -17.22
CA ARG A 7 3.66 11.54 -18.47
C ARG A 7 2.92 10.21 -18.49
N LEU A 8 3.33 9.24 -17.67
CA LEU A 8 2.72 7.92 -17.63
C LEU A 8 1.63 7.78 -16.60
N ALA A 9 1.63 8.59 -15.55
CA ALA A 9 0.59 8.56 -14.53
C ALA A 9 -0.82 8.89 -15.11
N CYS A 10 -0.89 9.71 -16.17
CA CYS A 10 -2.16 10.11 -16.80
C CYS A 10 -2.61 9.22 -17.96
N THR A 11 -3.93 9.04 -18.06
CA THR A 11 -4.62 8.46 -19.21
C THR A 11 -4.98 9.51 -20.28
N LYS A 12 -5.31 10.74 -19.88
CA LYS A 12 -5.71 11.85 -20.77
C LYS A 12 -4.75 13.05 -20.68
N LEU A 13 -4.67 13.81 -21.76
CA LEU A 13 -3.89 15.05 -21.87
C LEU A 13 -4.66 16.17 -21.14
N GLU A 14 -4.64 16.16 -19.81
CA GLU A 14 -5.25 17.22 -19.00
C GLU A 14 -4.16 17.98 -18.23
N THR A 15 -4.45 19.26 -17.99
CA THR A 15 -3.58 20.39 -17.64
C THR A 15 -2.37 20.05 -16.75
N GLU A 16 -1.20 20.61 -17.09
CA GLU A 16 0.05 20.45 -16.32
C GLU A 16 -0.08 20.81 -14.82
N ASP A 17 -1.13 21.55 -14.45
CA ASP A 17 -1.44 21.97 -13.08
C ASP A 17 -2.11 20.89 -12.20
N ASP A 18 -2.57 19.78 -12.76
CA ASP A 18 -3.30 18.75 -11.99
C ASP A 18 -2.40 17.70 -11.35
N ILE A 19 -1.14 17.65 -11.80
CA ILE A 19 -0.11 16.78 -11.25
C ILE A 19 1.14 17.57 -10.97
N THR A 20 1.48 17.65 -9.68
CA THR A 20 2.68 18.37 -9.23
C THR A 20 3.67 17.39 -8.61
N GLU A 21 4.97 17.64 -8.81
CA GLU A 21 5.99 16.92 -8.07
C GLU A 21 5.92 17.35 -6.60
N TYR A 22 5.82 16.38 -5.70
CA TYR A 22 5.84 16.65 -4.27
C TYR A 22 7.30 16.73 -3.81
N THR A 23 7.94 17.86 -4.12
CA THR A 23 9.39 18.07 -3.99
C THR A 23 9.93 17.78 -2.59
N SER A 24 9.14 18.05 -1.53
CA SER A 24 9.56 17.83 -0.14
C SER A 24 9.68 16.35 0.25
N ALA A 25 9.07 15.42 -0.50
CA ALA A 25 9.22 13.99 -0.26
C ALA A 25 9.91 13.23 -1.40
N CYS A 26 10.45 13.95 -2.37
CA CYS A 26 11.35 13.40 -3.37
C CYS A 26 12.77 13.28 -2.81
N SER A 27 13.43 12.17 -3.14
CA SER A 27 14.85 11.96 -2.88
C SER A 27 15.60 11.68 -4.19
N THR A 28 16.87 11.27 -4.10
CA THR A 28 17.66 10.89 -5.27
C THR A 28 17.08 9.66 -6.00
N ARG A 29 16.44 8.74 -5.25
CA ARG A 29 15.95 7.44 -5.77
C ARG A 29 14.46 7.20 -5.57
N CYS A 30 13.78 8.03 -4.78
CA CYS A 30 12.34 7.95 -4.54
C CYS A 30 11.67 9.21 -5.09
N TYR A 31 10.56 9.05 -5.78
CA TYR A 31 9.79 10.16 -6.33
C TYR A 31 8.37 10.12 -5.78
N ALA A 32 7.89 11.28 -5.36
CA ALA A 32 6.52 11.46 -4.89
C ALA A 32 5.83 12.45 -5.84
N ILE A 33 4.69 12.03 -6.36
CA ILE A 33 3.88 12.81 -7.29
C ILE A 33 2.53 13.05 -6.62
N SER A 34 2.12 14.31 -6.53
CA SER A 34 0.80 14.68 -6.06
C SER A 34 -0.16 14.73 -7.24
N VAL A 35 -1.32 14.12 -7.07
CA VAL A 35 -2.44 14.06 -8.01
C VAL A 35 -3.63 14.72 -7.32
N LYS A 36 -4.28 15.66 -8.00
CA LYS A 36 -5.53 16.24 -7.49
C LYS A 36 -6.65 15.19 -7.41
N GLN A 37 -7.52 15.34 -6.42
CA GLN A 37 -8.70 14.48 -6.27
C GLN A 37 -9.66 14.68 -7.46
N GLY A 38 -10.12 13.57 -8.05
CA GLY A 38 -11.04 13.57 -9.19
C GLY A 38 -10.40 13.36 -10.55
N VAL A 39 -9.05 13.38 -10.65
CA VAL A 39 -8.34 13.07 -11.90
C VAL A 39 -8.35 11.57 -12.17
N GLU A 40 -8.72 11.18 -13.39
CA GLU A 40 -8.67 9.80 -13.84
C GLU A 40 -7.21 9.35 -13.98
N THR A 41 -6.71 8.62 -12.97
CA THR A 41 -5.35 8.09 -12.96
C THR A 41 -5.29 6.66 -13.46
N ARG A 42 -4.13 6.25 -13.96
CA ARG A 42 -3.90 4.85 -14.34
C ARG A 42 -3.84 3.96 -13.11
N ARG A 43 -4.29 2.72 -13.27
CA ARG A 43 -4.10 1.67 -12.29
C ARG A 43 -2.61 1.32 -12.14
N VAL A 44 -2.21 0.85 -10.97
CA VAL A 44 -0.81 0.54 -10.62
C VAL A 44 -0.22 -0.51 -11.57
N ASP A 45 -0.98 -1.54 -11.92
CA ASP A 45 -0.51 -2.60 -12.84
C ASP A 45 -0.21 -2.08 -14.24
N ASP A 46 -1.05 -1.21 -14.80
CA ASP A 46 -0.83 -0.59 -16.10
C ASP A 46 0.41 0.30 -16.08
N LEU A 47 0.57 1.09 -15.01
CA LEU A 47 1.72 1.97 -14.84
C LEU A 47 3.01 1.14 -14.69
N ARG A 48 2.96 0.06 -13.91
CA ARG A 48 4.05 -0.90 -13.73
C ARG A 48 4.43 -1.57 -15.05
N GLN A 49 3.46 -2.01 -15.85
CA GLN A 49 3.70 -2.58 -17.18
C GLN A 49 4.39 -1.56 -18.10
N ARG A 50 3.88 -0.32 -18.16
CA ARG A 50 4.43 0.75 -19.01
C ARG A 50 5.83 1.19 -18.60
N LEU A 51 6.14 1.17 -17.31
CA LEU A 51 7.49 1.45 -16.82
C LEU A 51 8.44 0.29 -17.15
N ARG A 52 7.99 -0.97 -16.98
CA ARG A 52 8.76 -2.15 -17.38
C ARG A 52 9.08 -2.18 -18.86
N MET A 53 8.13 -1.82 -19.74
CA MET A 53 8.35 -1.71 -21.19
C MET A 53 9.42 -0.66 -21.56
N ARG A 54 9.69 0.32 -20.68
CA ARG A 54 10.74 1.32 -20.84
C ARG A 54 12.04 0.96 -20.12
N GLY A 55 12.16 -0.28 -19.62
CA GLY A 55 13.32 -0.75 -18.85
C GLY A 55 13.36 -0.26 -17.40
N LEU A 56 12.30 0.38 -16.90
CA LEU A 56 12.24 0.92 -15.54
C LEU A 56 11.54 -0.08 -14.62
N ARG A 57 12.31 -0.68 -13.70
CA ARG A 57 11.79 -1.59 -12.67
C ARG A 57 11.74 -0.87 -11.34
N CYS A 58 10.54 -0.54 -10.90
CA CYS A 58 10.28 0.15 -9.64
C CYS A 58 9.03 -0.40 -8.97
N ASN A 59 8.94 -0.20 -7.66
CA ASN A 59 7.71 -0.39 -6.93
C ASN A 59 6.91 0.92 -6.93
N ILE A 60 5.59 0.80 -6.98
CA ILE A 60 4.68 1.92 -7.20
C ILE A 60 3.56 1.77 -6.17
N VAL A 61 3.33 2.81 -5.40
CA VAL A 61 2.35 2.80 -4.31
C VAL A 61 1.54 4.08 -4.33
N TYR A 62 0.22 3.97 -4.45
CA TYR A 62 -0.67 5.10 -4.16
C TYR A 62 -0.92 5.19 -2.66
N THR A 63 -0.86 6.42 -2.17
CA THR A 63 -1.02 6.80 -0.77
C THR A 63 -1.96 8.00 -0.67
N HIS A 64 -2.47 8.26 0.54
CA HIS A 64 -3.37 9.39 0.82
C HIS A 64 -4.58 9.43 -0.12
N ALA A 65 -5.44 8.41 -0.08
CA ALA A 65 -6.69 8.40 -0.86
C ALA A 65 -6.44 8.61 -2.37
N ALA A 66 -5.45 7.91 -2.93
CA ALA A 66 -5.00 8.05 -4.32
C ALA A 66 -4.45 9.43 -4.75
N THR A 67 -4.32 10.39 -3.83
CA THR A 67 -3.80 11.74 -4.16
C THR A 67 -2.28 11.77 -4.27
N ARG A 68 -1.58 10.71 -3.87
CA ARG A 68 -0.12 10.68 -3.91
C ARG A 68 0.41 9.38 -4.44
N LEU A 69 1.13 9.46 -5.54
CA LEU A 69 1.82 8.35 -6.19
C LEU A 69 3.29 8.35 -5.79
N ASN A 70 3.73 7.30 -5.09
CA ASN A 70 5.14 7.10 -4.75
C ASN A 70 5.76 6.07 -5.70
N VAL A 71 6.85 6.46 -6.34
CA VAL A 71 7.70 5.57 -7.13
C VAL A 71 9.00 5.36 -6.37
N ILE A 72 9.21 4.13 -5.93
CA ILE A 72 10.33 3.72 -5.08
C ILE A 72 11.12 2.60 -5.76
N PRO A 73 12.39 2.37 -5.35
CA PRO A 73 13.19 1.28 -5.90
C PRO A 73 12.48 -0.08 -5.79
N LEU A 74 12.82 -1.01 -6.69
CA LEU A 74 12.23 -2.36 -6.69
C LEU A 74 12.40 -3.10 -5.35
N CYS A 75 13.52 -2.86 -4.67
CA CYS A 75 13.84 -3.42 -3.35
C CYS A 75 13.37 -2.53 -2.19
N ALA A 76 12.42 -1.63 -2.43
CA ALA A 76 11.77 -0.86 -1.39
C ALA A 76 10.27 -1.20 -1.34
N SER A 77 9.82 -1.71 -0.20
CA SER A 77 8.41 -1.85 0.16
C SER A 77 8.24 -1.79 1.67
N ARG A 78 7.02 -1.53 2.16
CA ARG A 78 6.73 -1.53 3.61
C ARG A 78 7.05 -2.88 4.23
N LEU A 79 6.65 -3.98 3.58
CA LEU A 79 6.97 -5.33 4.03
C LEU A 79 8.49 -5.59 4.10
N GLN A 80 9.25 -5.14 3.08
CA GLN A 80 10.71 -5.31 3.10
C GLN A 80 11.38 -4.48 4.20
N ALA A 81 10.89 -3.27 4.48
CA ALA A 81 11.38 -2.44 5.57
C ALA A 81 11.13 -3.11 6.93
N VAL A 82 9.93 -3.68 7.14
CA VAL A 82 9.58 -4.42 8.36
C VAL A 82 10.46 -5.67 8.51
N ARG A 83 10.66 -6.45 7.45
CA ARG A 83 11.55 -7.62 7.45
C ARG A 83 13.01 -7.24 7.76
N TYR A 84 13.48 -6.13 7.19
CA TYR A 84 14.80 -5.61 7.50
C TYR A 84 14.91 -5.23 8.99
N LEU A 85 13.89 -4.57 9.53
CA LEU A 85 13.83 -4.18 10.93
C LEU A 85 13.85 -5.39 11.85
N SER A 86 13.07 -6.43 11.53
CA SER A 86 12.99 -7.64 12.33
C SER A 86 14.34 -8.36 12.42
N ILE A 87 15.08 -8.43 11.31
CA ILE A 87 16.42 -9.02 11.27
C ILE A 87 17.41 -8.14 12.04
N ARG A 88 17.39 -6.82 11.80
CA ARG A 88 18.38 -5.89 12.37
C ARG A 88 18.27 -5.75 13.89
N TRP A 89 17.06 -5.89 14.44
CA TRP A 89 16.77 -5.74 15.87
C TRP A 89 16.44 -7.07 16.57
N GLY A 90 16.43 -8.20 15.84
CA GLY A 90 16.12 -9.51 16.42
C GLY A 90 14.67 -9.63 16.90
N ILE A 91 13.73 -8.96 16.22
CA ILE A 91 12.30 -9.05 16.55
C ILE A 91 11.73 -10.37 16.03
N ASP A 92 11.09 -11.12 16.92
CA ASP A 92 10.34 -12.32 16.55
C ASP A 92 9.01 -11.93 15.88
N MET A 93 8.93 -12.12 14.57
CA MET A 93 7.74 -11.83 13.78
C MET A 93 6.52 -12.62 14.26
N LYS A 94 6.69 -13.83 14.82
CA LYS A 94 5.57 -14.64 15.33
C LYS A 94 4.88 -14.01 16.54
N LYS A 95 5.62 -13.19 17.30
CA LYS A 95 5.13 -12.44 18.47
C LYS A 95 4.73 -11.00 18.13
N SER A 96 4.90 -10.59 16.87
CA SER A 96 4.60 -9.24 16.41
C SER A 96 3.16 -9.17 15.92
N VAL A 97 2.50 -8.05 16.20
CA VAL A 97 1.14 -7.75 15.73
C VAL A 97 1.17 -6.50 14.87
N PHE A 98 0.64 -6.58 13.66
CA PHE A 98 0.49 -5.44 12.77
C PHE A 98 -0.95 -4.98 12.73
N PHE A 99 -1.14 -3.68 12.87
CA PHE A 99 -2.41 -3.02 12.67
C PHE A 99 -2.43 -2.46 11.26
N VAL A 100 -3.44 -2.84 10.49
CA VAL A 100 -3.57 -2.42 9.08
C VAL A 100 -5.00 -1.98 8.84
N GLY A 101 -5.20 -0.81 8.25
CA GLY A 101 -6.54 -0.38 7.82
C GLY A 101 -7.03 -1.21 6.64
N GLU A 102 -8.30 -1.62 6.64
CA GLU A 102 -8.92 -2.39 5.54
C GLU A 102 -8.77 -1.70 4.17
N LYS A 103 -8.83 -0.37 4.21
CA LYS A 103 -8.75 0.54 3.07
C LYS A 103 -7.61 1.53 3.28
N GLY A 104 -7.00 1.99 2.19
CA GLY A 104 -5.88 2.92 2.28
C GLY A 104 -4.91 2.79 1.12
N ASP A 105 -3.67 2.42 1.42
CA ASP A 105 -2.58 2.37 0.43
C ASP A 105 -2.60 1.08 -0.41
N THR A 106 -2.07 1.15 -1.62
CA THR A 106 -2.12 0.02 -2.58
C THR A 106 -1.20 -1.16 -2.27
N ASP A 107 -0.28 -1.04 -1.31
CA ASP A 107 0.59 -2.14 -0.86
C ASP A 107 0.08 -2.82 0.43
N TYR A 108 -1.20 -2.61 0.76
CA TYR A 108 -1.91 -3.26 1.85
C TYR A 108 -1.79 -4.80 1.83
N GLU A 109 -1.91 -5.42 0.65
CA GLU A 109 -1.94 -6.88 0.53
C GLU A 109 -0.60 -7.55 0.86
N ASP A 110 0.51 -6.86 0.58
CA ASP A 110 1.84 -7.34 0.92
C ASP A 110 2.02 -7.51 2.43
N LEU A 111 1.28 -6.75 3.25
CA LEU A 111 1.35 -6.78 4.70
C LEU A 111 0.51 -7.91 5.32
N LEU A 112 -0.38 -8.55 4.57
CA LEU A 112 -1.24 -9.61 5.10
C LEU A 112 -0.55 -10.99 5.12
N GLY A 113 0.49 -11.17 4.31
CA GLY A 113 1.24 -12.43 4.24
C GLY A 113 2.41 -12.48 5.22
N GLY A 114 2.50 -13.53 6.05
CA GLY A 114 3.68 -13.75 6.90
C GLY A 114 3.44 -14.58 8.15
N LEU A 115 4.45 -14.58 9.02
CA LEU A 115 4.41 -15.22 10.34
C LEU A 115 3.77 -14.31 11.41
N HIS A 116 3.68 -13.01 11.14
CA HIS A 116 3.10 -12.04 12.06
C HIS A 116 1.59 -12.15 12.11
N LYS A 117 1.06 -11.68 13.23
CA LYS A 117 -0.38 -11.56 13.44
C LYS A 117 -0.82 -10.22 12.91
N THR A 118 -1.98 -10.16 12.27
CA THR A 118 -2.50 -8.95 11.66
C THR A 118 -3.90 -8.68 12.18
N ILE A 119 -4.12 -7.45 12.62
CA ILE A 119 -5.43 -6.92 13.01
C ILE A 119 -5.83 -5.91 11.93
N ILE A 120 -6.90 -6.23 11.20
CA ILE A 120 -7.45 -5.39 10.16
C ILE A 120 -8.50 -4.47 10.76
N LEU A 121 -8.25 -3.17 10.73
CA LEU A 121 -9.17 -2.13 11.18
C LEU A 121 -10.14 -1.78 10.04
N LYS A 122 -11.39 -2.17 10.18
CA LYS A 122 -12.45 -1.85 9.22
C LYS A 122 -13.05 -0.49 9.53
N GLY A 123 -13.54 0.20 8.50
CA GLY A 123 -14.20 1.51 8.63
C GLY A 123 -13.27 2.70 8.90
N ALA A 124 -12.06 2.48 9.42
CA ALA A 124 -11.13 3.54 9.82
C ALA A 124 -10.76 4.56 8.71
N VAL A 125 -10.85 4.18 7.44
CA VAL A 125 -10.59 5.05 6.29
C VAL A 125 -11.67 4.85 5.23
N GLY A 126 -12.41 5.92 4.88
CA GLY A 126 -13.44 5.88 3.85
C GLY A 126 -12.92 5.99 2.40
N SER A 127 -11.59 6.05 2.21
CA SER A 127 -10.95 6.26 0.91
C SER A 127 -10.44 4.96 0.30
N ASP A 128 -10.78 4.72 -0.96
CA ASP A 128 -10.56 3.44 -1.65
C ASP A 128 -9.37 3.48 -2.63
N SER A 129 -8.15 3.83 -2.18
CA SER A 129 -7.00 3.83 -3.12
C SER A 129 -6.67 2.43 -3.63
N GLU A 130 -7.07 1.37 -2.91
CA GLU A 130 -6.93 -0.02 -3.34
C GLU A 130 -7.64 -0.33 -4.65
N LYS A 131 -8.67 0.44 -5.04
CA LYS A 131 -9.33 0.31 -6.35
C LYS A 131 -8.37 0.60 -7.51
N LEU A 132 -7.33 1.40 -7.28
CA LEU A 132 -6.31 1.68 -8.28
C LEU A 132 -5.22 0.61 -8.35
N LEU A 133 -5.22 -0.40 -7.47
CA LEU A 133 -4.17 -1.42 -7.45
C LEU A 133 -4.20 -2.31 -8.72
N ARG A 134 -5.38 -2.84 -9.08
CA ARG A 134 -5.51 -3.87 -10.14
C ARG A 134 -6.49 -3.50 -11.24
N SER A 135 -6.17 -3.89 -12.48
CA SER A 135 -7.13 -3.92 -13.59
C SER A 135 -8.17 -5.04 -13.38
N GLU A 136 -9.35 -4.94 -14.00
CA GLU A 136 -10.41 -5.96 -13.92
C GLU A 136 -9.99 -7.31 -14.52
N GLU A 137 -8.93 -7.32 -15.31
CA GLU A 137 -8.38 -8.50 -15.98
C GLU A 137 -7.31 -9.24 -15.13
N ASN A 138 -6.91 -8.67 -13.99
CA ASN A 138 -5.90 -9.26 -13.10
C ASN A 138 -6.52 -10.08 -11.95
N PHE A 139 -5.67 -10.88 -11.28
CA PHE A 139 -6.05 -11.74 -10.14
C PHE A 139 -6.87 -10.98 -9.09
N LYS A 140 -7.85 -11.67 -8.49
CA LYS A 140 -8.63 -11.09 -7.40
C LYS A 140 -7.77 -11.10 -6.12
N ARG A 141 -8.09 -10.21 -5.20
CA ARG A 141 -7.46 -10.18 -3.86
C ARG A 141 -7.53 -11.53 -3.15
N GLU A 142 -8.62 -12.25 -3.37
CA GLU A 142 -8.92 -13.59 -2.85
C GLU A 142 -7.90 -14.64 -3.30
N ASP A 143 -7.28 -14.45 -4.46
CA ASP A 143 -6.28 -15.37 -5.02
C ASP A 143 -4.90 -15.17 -4.37
N VAL A 144 -4.69 -14.04 -3.67
CA VAL A 144 -3.38 -13.63 -3.12
C VAL A 144 -3.33 -13.78 -1.60
N VAL A 145 -4.42 -13.51 -0.90
CA VAL A 145 -4.47 -13.59 0.57
C VAL A 145 -5.58 -14.54 1.01
N PRO A 146 -5.25 -15.62 1.75
CA PRO A 146 -6.25 -16.51 2.33
C PRO A 146 -7.17 -15.76 3.29
N ARG A 147 -8.48 -15.81 3.03
CA ARG A 147 -9.50 -15.17 3.90
C ARG A 147 -9.54 -15.79 5.30
N ASP A 148 -9.27 -17.09 5.41
CA ASP A 148 -9.39 -17.87 6.64
C ASP A 148 -8.02 -18.13 7.30
N SER A 149 -7.13 -17.14 7.30
CA SER A 149 -5.85 -17.26 8.00
C SER A 149 -6.05 -17.10 9.51
N PRO A 150 -5.54 -18.03 10.35
CA PRO A 150 -5.61 -17.90 11.81
C PRO A 150 -4.79 -16.72 12.35
N ASN A 151 -3.95 -16.12 11.51
CA ASN A 151 -3.12 -14.97 11.87
C ASN A 151 -3.81 -13.63 11.54
N ILE A 152 -5.03 -13.64 11.01
CA ILE A 152 -5.77 -12.44 10.62
C ILE A 152 -7.04 -12.33 11.47
N SER A 153 -7.25 -11.16 12.07
CA SER A 153 -8.48 -10.81 12.79
C SER A 153 -8.97 -9.45 12.34
N TYR A 154 -10.26 -9.19 12.50
CA TYR A 154 -10.90 -7.94 12.09
C TYR A 154 -11.45 -7.24 13.31
N VAL A 155 -11.29 -5.92 13.36
CA VAL A 155 -11.83 -5.04 14.40
C VAL A 155 -12.61 -3.93 13.68
N GLU A 156 -13.85 -3.70 14.12
CA GLU A 156 -14.70 -2.68 13.52
C GLU A 156 -14.38 -1.30 14.12
N GLU A 157 -14.58 -0.22 13.36
CA GLU A 157 -14.31 1.16 13.80
C GLU A 157 -15.01 1.50 15.13
N ASN A 158 -16.21 0.96 15.35
CA ASN A 158 -17.03 1.19 16.53
C ASN A 158 -16.59 0.37 17.76
N GLY A 159 -15.72 -0.63 17.60
CA GLY A 159 -15.26 -1.47 18.70
C GLY A 159 -14.22 -0.82 19.61
N GLY A 160 -13.57 0.24 19.12
CA GLY A 160 -12.64 1.07 19.87
C GLY A 160 -11.45 0.31 20.49
N PRO A 161 -10.73 0.94 21.44
CA PRO A 161 -9.63 0.32 22.18
C PRO A 161 -9.96 -1.03 22.88
N PRO A 162 -11.17 -1.26 23.45
CA PRO A 162 -11.43 -2.51 24.17
C PRO A 162 -11.53 -3.73 23.24
N GLU A 163 -12.06 -3.59 22.02
CA GLU A 163 -12.07 -4.70 21.04
C GLU A 163 -10.66 -5.02 20.53
N MET A 164 -9.79 -4.00 20.42
CA MET A 164 -8.37 -4.21 20.08
C MET A 164 -7.65 -4.99 21.19
N LEU A 165 -7.90 -4.63 22.46
CA LEU A 165 -7.34 -5.33 23.63
C LEU A 165 -7.78 -6.78 23.70
N SER A 166 -9.08 -7.07 23.53
CA SER A 166 -9.58 -8.45 23.55
C SER A 166 -9.01 -9.30 22.41
N THR A 167 -8.79 -8.69 21.23
CA THR A 167 -8.15 -9.36 20.09
C THR A 167 -6.67 -9.67 20.37
N LEU A 168 -5.96 -8.74 21.02
CA LEU A 168 -4.57 -8.97 21.45
C LEU A 168 -4.47 -10.09 22.51
N GLU A 169 -5.40 -10.12 23.46
CA GLU A 169 -5.51 -11.19 24.45
C GLU A 169 -5.81 -12.54 23.81
N ALA A 170 -6.68 -12.60 22.81
CA ALA A 170 -6.96 -13.81 22.02
C ALA A 170 -5.71 -14.32 21.29
N TYR A 171 -4.83 -13.41 20.89
CA TYR A 171 -3.51 -13.74 20.35
C TYR A 171 -2.47 -14.12 21.41
N GLY A 172 -2.82 -14.15 22.69
CA GLY A 172 -1.93 -14.53 23.79
C GLY A 172 -0.86 -13.50 24.08
N ILE A 173 -1.09 -12.24 23.70
CA ILE A 173 -0.19 -11.11 23.96
C ILE A 173 -0.80 -10.33 25.13
N LYS A 174 -0.08 -10.30 26.25
CA LYS A 174 -0.45 -9.60 27.49
C LYS A 174 0.28 -8.27 27.59
#